data_AF-A0A945JPY8-F1
#
_entry.id   AF-A0A945JPY8-F1
#
_cell.length_a   1.000
_cell.length_b   1.000
_cell.length_c   1.000
_cell.angle_alpha   90.00
_cell.angle_beta   90.00
_cell.angle_gamma   90.00
#
_symmetry.space_group_name_H-M   'P 1'
#
loop_
_entity.id
_entity.type
_entity.pdbx_description
1 polymer ?
#
loop_
_entity_poly.entity_id
_entity_poly.type
_entity_poly.pdbx_seq_one_letter_code
_entity_poly.pdbx_strand_id
1 'polypeptide(L)'
;VRVTVGRHIVKTPSCPDWSKPATGDSSNQVTSNFGCATATNLGLMIADPSVLVHGADDVGPADGEALSVGIENYRTDKVKTESAGSTLTGGGN
;
A
#
# COMPACT_ATOMS: atom_id res chain seq x y z
N VAL A 1 -40.71 -0.72 4.65
CA VAL A 1 -39.31 -0.71 5.16
C VAL A 1 -38.57 -1.86 4.50
N ARG A 2 -37.39 -1.62 3.90
CA ARG A 2 -36.57 -2.65 3.26
C ARG A 2 -35.17 -2.60 3.88
N VAL A 3 -34.70 -3.76 4.34
CA VAL A 3 -33.36 -3.94 4.91
C VAL A 3 -32.58 -4.88 4.00
N THR A 4 -31.37 -4.51 3.64
CA THR A 4 -30.46 -5.35 2.86
C THR A 4 -29.20 -5.57 3.69
N VAL A 5 -28.76 -6.82 3.82
CA VAL A 5 -27.56 -7.20 4.56
C VAL A 5 -26.56 -7.79 3.56
N GLY A 6 -25.33 -7.29 3.56
CA GLY A 6 -24.22 -7.78 2.75
C GLY A 6 -23.07 -8.27 3.63
N ARG A 7 -22.25 -9.18 3.09
CA ARG A 7 -21.01 -9.65 3.73
C ARG A 7 -19.88 -9.60 2.70
N HIS A 8 -18.75 -9.04 3.10
CA HIS A 8 -17.53 -9.03 2.29
C HIS A 8 -16.53 -10.08 2.82
N ILE A 9 -15.79 -10.74 1.93
CA ILE A 9 -14.78 -11.75 2.26
C ILE A 9 -13.60 -11.57 1.32
N VAL A 10 -12.38 -11.54 1.86
CA VAL A 10 -11.15 -11.54 1.05
C VAL A 10 -10.72 -12.97 0.75
N LYS A 11 -10.49 -13.29 -0.52
CA LYS A 11 -9.85 -14.54 -0.95
C LYS A 11 -8.46 -14.22 -1.45
N THR A 12 -7.44 -14.60 -0.69
CA THR A 12 -6.04 -14.39 -1.07
C THR A 12 -5.66 -15.26 -2.27
N PRO A 13 -4.70 -14.81 -3.10
CA PRO A 13 -4.18 -15.65 -4.18
C PRO A 13 -3.49 -16.89 -3.62
N SER A 14 -3.63 -18.01 -4.34
CA SER A 14 -2.90 -19.24 -4.03
C SER A 14 -1.52 -19.16 -4.70
N CYS A 15 -0.47 -19.11 -3.91
CA CYS A 15 0.92 -19.07 -4.40
C CYS A 15 1.74 -20.17 -3.73
N PRO A 16 2.73 -20.76 -4.43
CA PRO A 16 3.30 -20.33 -5.71
C PRO A 16 2.54 -20.79 -6.98
N ASP A 17 2.53 -19.96 -8.01
CA ASP A 17 2.04 -20.24 -9.37
C ASP A 17 3.21 -20.36 -10.38
N TRP A 18 3.26 -21.47 -11.10
CA TRP A 18 4.29 -21.76 -12.11
C TRP A 18 3.74 -21.77 -13.55
N SER A 19 2.57 -21.16 -13.77
CA SER A 19 1.92 -21.07 -15.07
C SER A 19 2.76 -20.33 -16.12
N LYS A 20 3.57 -19.34 -15.71
CA LYS A 20 4.58 -18.70 -16.56
C LYS A 20 5.99 -19.20 -16.22
N PRO A 21 6.85 -19.38 -17.23
CA PRO A 21 8.28 -19.61 -17.02
C PRO A 21 8.89 -18.48 -16.19
N ALA A 22 9.72 -18.84 -15.20
CA ALA A 22 10.41 -17.87 -14.35
C ALA A 22 11.51 -17.09 -15.10
N THR A 23 11.99 -17.62 -16.22
CA THR A 23 13.06 -17.05 -17.05
C THR A 23 12.75 -17.24 -18.54
N GLY A 24 13.40 -16.47 -19.41
CA GLY A 24 13.33 -16.66 -20.85
C GLY A 24 12.09 -16.08 -21.52
N ASP A 25 11.34 -15.21 -20.84
CA ASP A 25 10.25 -14.47 -21.47
C ASP A 25 10.80 -13.29 -22.30
N SER A 26 10.79 -13.44 -23.62
CA SER A 26 11.22 -12.40 -24.57
C SER A 26 10.24 -11.23 -24.66
N SER A 27 9.03 -11.37 -24.11
CA SER A 27 8.03 -10.30 -24.05
C SER A 27 8.23 -9.37 -22.84
N ASN A 28 9.23 -9.63 -21.99
CA ASN A 28 9.61 -8.82 -20.84
C ASN A 28 8.43 -8.53 -19.89
N GLN A 29 7.55 -9.51 -19.67
CA GLN A 29 6.40 -9.38 -18.79
C GLN A 29 6.73 -9.76 -17.35
N VAL A 30 5.87 -9.34 -16.43
CA VAL A 30 5.90 -9.77 -15.03
C VAL A 30 5.65 -11.27 -14.90
N THR A 31 6.30 -11.88 -13.89
CA THR A 31 6.13 -13.30 -13.55
C THR A 31 4.75 -13.57 -12.96
N SER A 32 4.28 -14.82 -12.99
CA SER A 32 2.98 -15.20 -12.41
C SER A 32 2.87 -14.92 -10.90
N ASN A 33 4.00 -14.93 -10.18
CA ASN A 33 4.03 -14.66 -8.75
C ASN A 33 4.27 -13.18 -8.41
N PHE A 34 4.38 -12.30 -9.42
CA PHE A 34 4.68 -10.90 -9.18
C PHE A 34 3.60 -10.26 -8.29
N GLY A 35 4.03 -9.67 -7.18
CA GLY A 35 3.14 -9.05 -6.20
C GLY A 35 2.34 -10.03 -5.34
N CYS A 36 2.51 -11.36 -5.47
CA CYS A 36 1.68 -12.29 -4.72
C CYS A 36 1.86 -12.17 -3.20
N ALA A 37 3.10 -12.12 -2.71
CA ALA A 37 3.35 -11.95 -1.27
C ALA A 37 2.69 -10.67 -0.74
N THR A 38 2.76 -9.58 -1.50
CA THR A 38 2.11 -8.30 -1.16
C THR A 38 0.59 -8.44 -1.08
N ALA A 39 -0.04 -9.05 -2.09
CA ALA A 39 -1.49 -9.23 -2.13
C ALA A 39 -2.00 -10.15 -1.01
N THR A 40 -1.28 -11.24 -0.73
CA THR A 40 -1.59 -12.15 0.39
C THR A 40 -1.46 -11.43 1.73
N ASN A 41 -0.35 -10.73 1.95
CA ASN A 41 -0.12 -9.97 3.17
C ASN A 41 -1.21 -8.90 3.39
N LEU A 42 -1.57 -8.15 2.34
CA LEU A 42 -2.65 -7.16 2.40
C LEU A 42 -3.99 -7.82 2.77
N GLY A 43 -4.35 -8.92 2.12
CA GLY A 43 -5.61 -9.62 2.38
C GLY A 43 -5.69 -10.25 3.79
N LEU A 44 -4.55 -10.62 4.37
CA LEU A 44 -4.47 -11.16 5.73
C LEU A 44 -4.47 -10.09 6.82
N MET A 45 -4.00 -8.88 6.52
CA MET A 45 -3.90 -7.78 7.48
C MET A 45 -5.14 -6.88 7.53
N ILE A 46 -5.98 -6.90 6.49
CA ILE A 46 -7.17 -6.04 6.43
C ILE A 46 -8.23 -6.46 7.46
N ALA A 47 -8.67 -5.50 8.27
CA ALA A 47 -9.70 -5.72 9.27
C ALA A 47 -11.11 -5.69 8.66
N ASP A 48 -11.40 -4.72 7.79
CA ASP A 48 -12.66 -4.62 7.07
C ASP A 48 -12.46 -4.89 5.57
N PRO A 49 -12.93 -6.05 5.04
CA PRO A 49 -12.81 -6.38 3.63
C PRO A 49 -13.51 -5.43 2.66
N SER A 50 -14.49 -4.65 3.10
CA SER A 50 -15.29 -3.81 2.21
C SER A 50 -14.49 -2.65 1.62
N VAL A 51 -13.44 -2.21 2.33
CA VAL A 51 -12.56 -1.12 1.90
C VAL A 51 -11.80 -1.42 0.61
N LEU A 52 -11.64 -2.70 0.24
CA LEU A 52 -11.04 -3.09 -1.04
C LEU A 52 -11.93 -2.79 -2.26
N VAL A 53 -13.23 -2.60 -2.04
CA VAL A 53 -14.21 -2.35 -3.10
C VAL A 53 -14.56 -0.87 -3.21
N HIS A 54 -14.87 -0.23 -2.08
CA HIS A 54 -15.37 1.16 -2.07
C HIS A 54 -14.41 2.16 -1.43
N GLY A 55 -13.23 1.72 -0.94
CA GLY A 55 -12.34 2.56 -0.14
C GLY A 55 -12.81 2.66 1.31
N ALA A 56 -12.00 3.28 2.17
CA ALA A 56 -12.42 3.55 3.53
C ALA A 56 -13.39 4.75 3.54
N ASP A 57 -14.51 4.63 4.25
CA ASP A 57 -15.55 5.66 4.27
C ASP A 57 -15.13 6.89 5.11
N ASP A 58 -14.21 6.70 6.06
CA ASP A 58 -13.74 7.74 6.99
C ASP A 58 -12.61 8.62 6.45
N VAL A 59 -12.07 8.32 5.26
CA VAL A 59 -11.12 9.21 4.59
C VAL A 59 -11.90 10.23 3.77
N GLY A 60 -12.13 11.40 4.39
CA GLY A 60 -12.63 12.56 3.68
C GLY A 60 -11.71 12.96 2.51
N PRO A 61 -12.20 13.83 1.60
CA PRO A 61 -11.36 14.34 0.52
C PRO A 61 -10.09 14.97 1.08
N ALA A 62 -8.98 14.82 0.36
CA ALA A 62 -7.73 15.44 0.75
C ALA A 62 -7.91 16.96 0.89
N ASP A 63 -7.39 17.52 1.99
CA ASP A 63 -7.45 18.95 2.25
C ASP A 63 -6.49 19.69 1.32
N GLY A 64 -7.05 20.34 0.29
CA GLY A 64 -6.27 21.07 -0.71
C GLY A 64 -5.51 22.27 -0.16
N GLU A 65 -6.01 22.90 0.91
CA GLU A 65 -5.32 24.02 1.56
C GLU A 65 -4.09 23.50 2.31
N ALA A 66 -4.25 22.43 3.09
CA ALA A 66 -3.14 21.79 3.78
C ALA A 66 -2.05 21.32 2.81
N LEU A 67 -2.43 20.77 1.65
CA LEU A 67 -1.49 20.38 0.60
C LEU A 67 -0.76 21.58 -0.01
N SER A 68 -1.47 22.69 -0.24
CA SER A 68 -0.90 23.94 -0.77
C SER A 68 0.12 24.55 0.20
N VAL A 69 -0.18 24.53 1.50
CA VAL A 69 0.74 24.96 2.57
C VAL A 69 2.02 24.10 2.58
N GLY A 70 1.90 22.79 2.37
CA GLY A 70 3.07 21.90 2.25
C GLY A 70 4.01 22.30 1.10
N ILE A 71 3.44 22.63 -0.07
CA ILE A 71 4.21 23.07 -1.25
C ILE A 71 4.89 24.42 -0.98
N GLU A 72 4.18 25.37 -0.39
CA GLU A 72 4.73 26.69 -0.07
C GLU A 72 5.87 26.59 0.94
N ASN A 73 5.71 25.77 1.98
CA ASN A 73 6.77 25.52 2.96
C ASN A 73 8.02 24.91 2.30
N TYR A 74 7.86 24.00 1.34
CA TYR A 74 8.98 23.46 0.57
C TYR A 74 9.69 24.53 -0.27
N ARG A 75 8.94 25.39 -0.96
CA ARG A 75 9.50 26.46 -1.80
C ARG A 75 10.18 27.57 -1.02
N THR A 76 9.70 27.85 0.20
CA THR A 76 10.23 28.92 1.06
C THR A 76 11.24 28.43 2.11
N ASP A 77 11.75 27.20 1.94
CA ASP A 77 12.75 26.60 2.82
C ASP A 77 12.33 26.53 4.31
N LYS A 78 11.02 26.33 4.53
CA LYS A 78 10.40 26.18 5.86
C LYS A 78 10.17 24.72 6.25
N VAL A 79 10.62 23.77 5.44
CA VAL A 79 10.56 22.34 5.77
C VAL A 79 11.63 22.05 6.82
N LYS A 80 11.22 21.45 7.94
CA LYS A 80 12.18 20.91 8.90
C LYS A 80 12.77 19.65 8.31
N THR A 81 14.05 19.68 7.95
CA THR A 81 14.81 18.44 7.84
C THR A 81 14.93 17.84 9.23
N GLU A 82 14.63 16.55 9.35
CA GLU A 82 14.95 15.79 10.56
C GLU A 82 16.42 16.08 10.91
N SER A 83 16.66 16.51 12.14
CA SER A 83 17.99 16.87 12.63
C SER A 83 18.99 15.78 12.23
N ALA A 84 20.06 16.14 11.53
CA ALA A 84 21.18 15.24 11.26
C ALA A 84 21.75 14.74 12.60
N GLY A 85 21.27 13.60 13.08
CA GLY A 85 21.56 13.16 14.44
C GLY A 85 20.83 11.91 14.90
N SER A 86 20.51 10.97 14.01
CA SER A 86 20.29 9.58 14.43
C SER A 86 21.62 8.83 14.27
N THR A 87 22.50 8.98 15.26
CA THR A 87 23.70 8.13 15.39
C THR A 87 23.23 6.68 15.52
N LEU A 88 23.37 5.90 14.45
CA LEU A 88 23.27 4.45 14.52
C LEU A 88 24.49 3.94 15.29
N THR A 89 24.35 3.70 16.59
CA THR A 89 25.32 2.92 17.37
C THR A 89 25.20 1.45 16.95
N GLY A 90 25.97 1.07 15.93
CA GLY A 90 26.19 -0.33 15.58
C GLY A 90 26.96 -1.03 16.68
N GLY A 91 26.26 -1.79 17.52
CA GLY A 91 26.87 -2.76 18.42
C GLY A 91 27.37 -3.96 17.62
N GLY A 92 28.68 -4.10 17.50
CA GLY A 92 29.33 -5.29 16.96
C GLY A 92 29.42 -6.40 18.00
N ASN A 93 29.31 -7.64 17.53
CA ASN A 93 29.84 -8.83 18.20
C ASN A 93 31.11 -9.27 17.48
#